data_AF-A0A813DAL9-F1
#
_entry.id   AF-A0A813DAL9-F1
#
_cell.length_a   1.000
_cell.length_b   1.000
_cell.length_c   1.000
_cell.angle_alpha   90.00
_cell.angle_beta   90.00
_cell.angle_gamma   90.00
#
_symmetry.space_group_name_H-M   'P 1'
#
loop_
_entity.id
_entity.type
_entity.pdbx_description
1 polymer ?
#
loop_
_entity_poly.entity_id
_entity_poly.type
_entity_poly.pdbx_seq_one_letter_code
_entity_poly.pdbx_strand_id
1 'polypeptide(L)'
;MGCGASTAAKVDQPPAVVEKKQTQQLLAVVTGDQPPAGVEKKQTPEQFQQCVAEATKMLWKAAEAEALAGHPTVLSLLLQAADISDATPGHELPPMTLAFIEGDGQELAPEHSAERIIRAWYGKPGMEWGSTDGADVTDPVKKALRSGEKVKACNQWGDPCPGEGKKLLIEVGAPDALVGPGPELPSLGEKSFADVFEALEVQNFVENAKTTWGNDKWVTVWNFTEGQGIRRPALKGCNIGKTAEMAISLPQLRAVYLHIAKWCVSEAWRDFHGKLLAPENVVLHDACKNVIKPATEKRRCSFVELVSAGPQPPDWFVSHFWGEAVREFIACLEQHRFDYNLDQYTFYWVCAYANNQWDLGGDVTRQGCFVVGCMWLQVVAVVVVVVVVVVVVVVVVVVVVVVVVVIVFLVVVVVIVLLVVVVVVVVSWLQCCVMVSMLLFFSDGTSDEQYCVFVFVVVALLLLRCCCC
;
A
#
# COMPACT_ATOMS: atom_id res chain seq x y z
N MET A 1 44.57 -29.72 59.99
CA MET A 1 43.83 -28.49 59.64
C MET A 1 44.31 -28.12 58.23
N GLY A 2 43.64 -28.36 57.11
CA GLY A 2 42.23 -28.58 56.81
C GLY A 2 41.84 -27.58 55.71
N CYS A 3 41.97 -27.97 54.43
CA CYS A 3 41.38 -27.38 53.21
C CYS A 3 42.04 -28.13 52.03
N GLY A 4 41.37 -28.91 51.19
CA GLY A 4 40.02 -28.76 50.65
C GLY A 4 40.17 -28.52 49.14
N ALA A 5 40.24 -29.59 48.35
CA ALA A 5 40.41 -29.55 46.90
C ALA A 5 39.20 -28.87 46.22
N SER A 6 39.48 -27.89 45.36
CA SER A 6 38.49 -27.23 44.51
C SER A 6 38.56 -27.84 43.10
N THR A 7 37.51 -28.54 42.71
CA THR A 7 37.23 -28.92 41.32
C THR A 7 36.91 -27.67 40.50
N ALA A 8 37.53 -27.56 39.33
CA ALA A 8 37.27 -26.49 38.38
C ALA A 8 35.90 -26.69 37.72
N ALA A 9 34.98 -25.75 37.97
CA ALA A 9 33.74 -25.62 37.19
C ALA A 9 34.06 -24.89 35.87
N LYS A 10 33.67 -25.49 34.74
CA LYS A 10 33.61 -24.81 33.43
C LYS A 10 32.61 -23.66 33.54
N VAL A 11 33.07 -22.45 33.23
CA VAL A 11 32.20 -21.29 33.04
C VAL A 11 31.50 -21.44 31.69
N ASP A 12 30.17 -21.55 31.71
CA ASP A 12 29.35 -21.50 30.51
C ASP A 12 29.48 -20.14 29.82
N GLN A 13 29.71 -20.16 28.51
CA GLN A 13 29.69 -18.95 27.70
C GLN A 13 28.26 -18.40 27.61
N PRO A 14 28.07 -17.06 27.57
CA PRO A 14 26.75 -16.47 27.48
C PRO A 14 26.03 -16.87 26.18
N PRO A 15 24.70 -17.05 26.21
CA PRO A 15 23.90 -17.60 25.10
C PRO A 15 24.06 -16.84 23.77
N ALA A 16 24.45 -15.56 23.82
CA ALA A 16 24.66 -14.71 22.66
C ALA A 16 25.85 -15.13 21.75
N VAL A 17 26.80 -15.92 22.25
CA VAL A 17 27.96 -16.38 21.45
C VAL A 17 27.65 -17.68 20.70
N VAL A 18 26.74 -18.50 21.23
CA VAL A 18 26.27 -19.74 20.59
C VAL A 18 25.32 -19.42 19.43
N GLU A 19 24.46 -18.42 19.59
CA GLU A 19 23.53 -17.95 18.55
C GLU A 19 24.28 -17.40 17.33
N LYS A 20 25.30 -16.54 17.52
CA LYS A 20 26.07 -15.98 16.39
C LYS A 20 26.77 -17.04 15.55
N LYS A 21 27.22 -18.14 16.18
CA LYS A 21 27.91 -19.23 15.49
C LYS A 21 26.94 -20.12 14.72
N GLN A 22 25.73 -20.33 15.24
CA GLN A 22 24.65 -21.03 14.54
C GLN A 22 24.08 -20.21 13.38
N THR A 23 23.90 -18.88 13.56
CA THR A 23 23.45 -17.99 12.48
C THR A 23 24.48 -17.88 11.35
N GLN A 24 25.79 -17.85 11.66
CA GLN A 24 26.84 -17.84 10.63
C GLN A 24 26.99 -19.19 9.91
N GLN A 25 26.77 -20.32 10.59
CA GLN A 25 26.72 -21.64 9.95
C GLN A 25 25.48 -21.79 9.05
N LEU A 26 24.34 -21.22 9.45
CA LEU A 26 23.12 -21.20 8.62
C LEU A 26 23.30 -20.34 7.36
N LEU A 27 23.96 -19.18 7.50
CA LEU A 27 24.22 -18.29 6.37
C LEU A 27 25.14 -18.95 5.32
N ALA A 28 26.15 -19.70 5.76
CA ALA A 28 27.06 -20.42 4.86
C ALA A 28 26.39 -21.57 4.09
N VAL A 29 25.37 -22.21 4.67
CA VAL A 29 24.56 -23.26 4.01
C VAL A 29 23.61 -22.65 2.97
N VAL A 30 23.10 -21.44 3.22
CA VAL A 30 22.18 -20.74 2.30
C VAL A 30 22.92 -20.04 1.15
N THR A 31 24.16 -19.59 1.35
CA THR A 31 24.93 -18.87 0.31
C THR A 31 25.81 -19.77 -0.55
N GLY A 32 25.87 -21.09 -0.31
CA GLY A 32 26.57 -22.04 -1.17
C GLY A 32 28.09 -22.08 -1.04
N ASP A 33 28.67 -21.52 0.03
CA ASP A 33 30.12 -21.53 0.24
C ASP A 33 30.56 -22.81 1.00
N GLN A 34 30.83 -23.85 0.20
CA GLN A 34 31.41 -25.18 0.49
C GLN A 34 30.44 -26.33 0.86
N PRO A 35 30.48 -27.45 0.12
CA PRO A 35 29.79 -28.68 0.52
C PRO A 35 30.62 -29.43 1.58
N PRO A 36 29.99 -30.03 2.62
CA PRO A 36 30.69 -30.98 3.47
C PRO A 36 31.02 -32.25 2.67
N ALA A 37 32.26 -32.71 2.79
CA ALA A 37 32.71 -33.93 2.15
C ALA A 37 31.96 -35.15 2.68
N GLY A 38 31.22 -35.82 1.79
CA GLY A 38 30.86 -37.23 1.88
C GLY A 38 29.56 -37.55 2.60
N VAL A 39 28.42 -37.45 1.91
CA VAL A 39 27.24 -38.31 2.15
C VAL A 39 26.49 -38.51 0.82
N GLU A 40 26.84 -39.54 0.05
CA GLU A 40 25.93 -40.12 -0.95
C GLU A 40 24.91 -40.99 -0.22
N LYS A 41 23.75 -40.45 0.14
CA LYS A 41 22.54 -41.26 0.30
C LYS A 41 21.34 -40.50 -0.24
N LYS A 42 20.70 -41.10 -1.26
CA LYS A 42 19.39 -40.66 -1.77
C LYS A 42 18.42 -40.58 -0.60
N GLN A 43 17.97 -39.37 -0.28
CA GLN A 43 16.87 -39.19 0.66
C GLN A 43 15.61 -39.82 0.07
N THR A 44 14.87 -40.51 0.93
CA THR A 44 13.57 -41.09 0.55
C THR A 44 12.53 -39.98 0.40
N PRO A 45 11.48 -40.17 -0.42
CA PRO A 45 10.38 -39.20 -0.55
C PRO A 45 9.78 -38.79 0.81
N GLU A 46 9.71 -39.70 1.79
CA GLU A 46 9.24 -39.37 3.14
C GLU A 46 10.19 -38.43 3.88
N GLN A 47 11.51 -38.60 3.73
CA GLN A 47 12.50 -37.70 4.32
C GLN A 47 12.47 -36.30 3.69
N PHE A 48 12.20 -36.22 2.39
CA PHE A 48 12.02 -34.94 1.70
C PHE A 48 10.76 -34.23 2.20
N GLN A 49 9.62 -34.94 2.28
CA GLN A 49 8.38 -34.39 2.81
C GLN A 49 8.52 -33.93 4.27
N GLN A 50 9.24 -34.70 5.10
CA GLN A 50 9.51 -34.32 6.48
C GLN A 50 10.41 -33.06 6.57
N CYS A 51 11.38 -32.93 5.66
CA CYS A 51 12.25 -31.75 5.60
C CYS A 51 11.46 -30.49 5.18
N VAL A 52 10.56 -30.63 4.19
CA VAL A 52 9.66 -29.55 3.77
C VAL A 52 8.73 -29.14 4.92
N ALA A 53 8.11 -30.10 5.61
CA ALA A 53 7.21 -29.81 6.73
C ALA A 53 7.90 -29.07 7.90
N GLU A 54 9.15 -29.42 8.21
CA GLU A 54 9.92 -28.71 9.25
C GLU A 54 10.38 -27.32 8.77
N ALA A 55 10.76 -27.15 7.50
CA ALA A 55 11.06 -25.85 6.93
C ALA A 55 9.84 -24.90 6.96
N THR A 56 8.65 -25.41 6.65
CA THR A 56 7.39 -24.64 6.74
C THR A 56 7.08 -24.22 8.18
N LYS A 57 7.28 -25.10 9.17
CA LYS A 57 7.12 -24.73 10.59
C LYS A 57 8.10 -23.66 11.05
N MET A 58 9.34 -23.70 10.57
CA MET A 58 10.36 -22.69 10.90
C MET A 58 10.04 -21.34 10.27
N LEU A 59 9.56 -21.33 9.02
CA LEU A 59 9.09 -20.12 8.34
C LEU A 59 7.86 -19.50 9.02
N TRP A 60 6.92 -20.33 9.48
CA TRP A 60 5.74 -19.86 10.23
C TRP A 60 6.13 -19.18 11.55
N LYS A 61 7.07 -19.76 12.31
CA LYS A 61 7.56 -19.14 13.55
C LYS A 61 8.33 -17.84 13.31
N ALA A 62 9.09 -17.75 12.22
CA ALA A 62 9.78 -16.52 11.84
C ALA A 62 8.78 -15.42 11.45
N ALA A 63 7.71 -15.79 10.76
CA ALA A 63 6.62 -14.89 10.39
C ALA A 63 5.83 -14.36 11.59
N GLU A 64 5.52 -15.21 12.57
CA GLU A 64 4.88 -14.78 13.83
C GLU A 64 5.75 -13.75 14.56
N ALA A 65 7.08 -13.96 14.58
CA ALA A 65 8.02 -13.03 15.20
C ALA A 65 8.08 -11.67 14.48
N GLU A 66 7.95 -11.64 13.15
CA GLU A 66 7.92 -10.39 12.37
C GLU A 66 6.56 -9.68 12.40
N ALA A 67 5.45 -10.42 12.47
CA ALA A 67 4.11 -9.85 12.63
C ALA A 67 3.96 -9.10 13.97
N LEU A 68 4.61 -9.61 15.04
CA LEU A 68 4.73 -8.91 16.33
C LEU A 68 5.58 -7.64 16.26
N ALA A 69 6.43 -7.49 15.23
CA ALA A 69 7.27 -6.32 15.00
C ALA A 69 6.63 -5.24 14.11
N GLY A 70 5.39 -5.44 13.63
CA GLY A 70 4.59 -4.41 12.97
C GLY A 70 4.97 -4.09 11.51
N HIS A 71 5.61 -5.03 10.79
CA HIS A 71 5.89 -4.88 9.36
C HIS A 71 4.84 -5.60 8.48
N PRO A 72 3.98 -4.88 7.73
CA PRO A 72 2.82 -5.46 7.04
C PRO A 72 3.14 -6.26 5.76
N THR A 73 4.36 -6.17 5.24
CA THR A 73 4.73 -6.70 3.91
C THR A 73 4.91 -8.21 3.88
N VAL A 74 5.34 -8.82 4.98
CA VAL A 74 5.59 -10.27 5.06
C VAL A 74 4.29 -11.03 5.37
N LEU A 75 3.38 -10.43 6.13
CA LEU A 75 2.06 -11.01 6.40
C LEU A 75 1.19 -11.06 5.14
N SER A 76 1.27 -10.08 4.22
CA SER A 76 0.48 -10.15 2.97
C SER A 76 1.04 -11.17 1.98
N LEU A 77 2.37 -11.30 1.88
CA LEU A 77 3.03 -12.34 1.10
C LEU A 77 2.77 -13.74 1.68
N LEU A 78 2.68 -13.87 3.01
CA LEU A 78 2.34 -15.13 3.66
C LEU A 78 0.86 -15.46 3.64
N LEU A 79 -0.04 -14.47 3.64
CA LEU A 79 -1.47 -14.71 3.40
C LEU A 79 -1.71 -15.13 1.94
N GLN A 80 -0.98 -14.56 0.98
CA GLN A 80 -0.99 -15.03 -0.41
C GLN A 80 -0.34 -16.43 -0.56
N ALA A 81 0.73 -16.72 0.17
CA ALA A 81 1.34 -18.05 0.16
C ALA A 81 0.53 -19.11 0.94
N ALA A 82 -0.17 -18.70 2.00
CA ALA A 82 -1.10 -19.54 2.77
C ALA A 82 -2.38 -19.80 1.98
N ASP A 83 -2.89 -18.84 1.19
CA ASP A 83 -3.98 -19.07 0.23
C ASP A 83 -3.57 -20.07 -0.88
N ILE A 84 -2.28 -20.14 -1.22
CA ILE A 84 -1.75 -21.15 -2.14
C ILE A 84 -1.48 -22.49 -1.42
N SER A 85 -1.23 -22.50 -0.10
CA SER A 85 -1.01 -23.74 0.67
C SER A 85 -2.28 -24.36 1.25
N ASP A 86 -3.35 -23.57 1.44
CA ASP A 86 -4.71 -24.03 1.74
C ASP A 86 -5.46 -24.51 0.48
N ALA A 87 -4.83 -24.43 -0.70
CA ALA A 87 -5.11 -25.33 -1.80
C ALA A 87 -4.68 -26.76 -1.40
N THR A 88 -5.47 -27.35 -0.50
CA THR A 88 -5.63 -28.80 -0.45
C THR A 88 -5.79 -29.29 -1.88
N PRO A 89 -5.08 -30.36 -2.30
CA PRO A 89 -5.30 -30.97 -3.60
C PRO A 89 -6.76 -31.42 -3.66
N GLY A 90 -7.61 -30.62 -4.31
CA GLY A 90 -9.06 -30.86 -4.31
C GLY A 90 -9.97 -29.62 -4.35
N HIS A 91 -9.47 -28.39 -4.22
CA HIS A 91 -10.33 -27.22 -4.41
C HIS A 91 -10.62 -27.00 -5.91
N GLU A 92 -11.73 -27.56 -6.39
CA GLU A 92 -12.25 -27.33 -7.74
C GLU A 92 -12.48 -25.83 -7.95
N LEU A 93 -11.95 -25.28 -9.05
CA LEU A 93 -12.25 -23.91 -9.45
C LEU A 93 -13.77 -23.76 -9.60
N PRO A 94 -14.36 -22.62 -9.18
CA PRO A 94 -15.79 -22.42 -9.29
C PRO A 94 -16.23 -22.53 -10.75
N PRO A 95 -17.41 -23.14 -11.00
CA PRO A 95 -17.90 -23.35 -12.36
C PRO A 95 -18.14 -22.02 -13.09
N MET A 96 -17.81 -21.99 -14.37
CA MET A 96 -18.04 -20.82 -15.23
C MET A 96 -19.46 -20.88 -15.80
N THR A 97 -20.20 -19.78 -15.73
CA THR A 97 -21.54 -19.69 -16.35
C THR A 97 -21.46 -18.94 -17.69
N LEU A 98 -21.96 -19.56 -18.75
CA LEU A 98 -22.09 -18.98 -20.10
C LEU A 98 -23.57 -18.69 -20.38
N ALA A 99 -23.85 -17.58 -21.06
CA ALA A 99 -25.21 -17.13 -21.36
C ALA A 99 -25.36 -16.77 -22.84
N PHE A 100 -26.42 -17.29 -23.47
CA PHE A 100 -26.75 -17.06 -24.88
C PHE A 100 -28.21 -16.62 -24.99
N ILE A 101 -28.52 -15.58 -25.75
CA ILE A 101 -29.89 -15.03 -25.89
C ILE A 101 -30.53 -15.58 -27.17
N GLU A 102 -31.79 -16.00 -27.11
CA GLU A 102 -32.45 -16.50 -28.31
C GLU A 102 -32.48 -15.45 -29.43
N GLY A 103 -32.00 -15.84 -30.62
CA GLY A 103 -31.98 -14.99 -31.82
C GLY A 103 -30.72 -14.14 -32.00
N ASP A 104 -29.78 -14.15 -31.06
CA ASP A 104 -28.51 -13.42 -31.17
C ASP A 104 -27.49 -14.09 -32.14
N GLY A 105 -27.71 -15.36 -32.47
CA GLY A 105 -26.83 -16.15 -33.34
C GLY A 105 -25.54 -16.62 -32.69
N GLN A 106 -25.39 -16.45 -31.37
CA GLN A 106 -24.24 -16.94 -30.63
C GLN A 106 -24.30 -18.47 -30.46
N GLU A 107 -23.15 -19.10 -30.55
CA GLU A 107 -22.99 -20.56 -30.44
C GLU A 107 -21.96 -20.87 -29.35
N LEU A 108 -22.16 -21.96 -28.62
CA LEU A 108 -21.16 -22.47 -27.68
C LEU A 108 -19.91 -22.88 -28.45
N ALA A 109 -18.77 -22.38 -28.01
CA ALA A 109 -17.50 -22.61 -28.68
C ALA A 109 -17.10 -24.11 -28.61
N PRO A 110 -16.50 -24.67 -29.68
CA PRO A 110 -16.25 -26.10 -29.81
C PRO A 110 -15.26 -26.69 -28.78
N GLU A 111 -14.51 -25.84 -28.07
CA GLU A 111 -13.61 -26.24 -26.98
C GLU A 111 -14.33 -26.71 -25.71
N HIS A 112 -15.65 -26.50 -25.60
CA HIS A 112 -16.44 -26.98 -24.48
C HIS A 112 -16.98 -28.39 -24.76
N SER A 113 -16.35 -29.40 -24.17
CA SER A 113 -16.82 -30.79 -24.29
C SER A 113 -18.10 -31.03 -23.50
N ALA A 114 -18.86 -32.06 -23.90
CA ALA A 114 -20.09 -32.47 -23.22
C ALA A 114 -19.84 -32.87 -21.75
N GLU A 115 -18.65 -33.41 -21.46
CA GLU A 115 -18.22 -33.85 -20.14
C GLU A 115 -18.04 -32.68 -19.17
N ARG A 116 -17.66 -31.51 -19.70
CA ARG A 116 -17.46 -30.32 -18.88
C ARG A 116 -18.76 -29.59 -18.54
N ILE A 117 -19.86 -29.91 -19.19
CA ILE A 117 -21.15 -29.26 -18.87
C ILE A 117 -21.63 -29.82 -17.52
N ILE A 118 -21.74 -28.96 -16.52
CA ILE A 118 -22.28 -29.34 -15.20
C ILE A 118 -23.80 -29.38 -15.31
N ARG A 119 -24.39 -28.27 -15.76
CA ARG A 119 -25.83 -28.14 -16.00
C ARG A 119 -26.13 -27.08 -17.06
N ALA A 120 -27.27 -27.19 -17.72
CA ALA A 120 -27.76 -26.21 -18.67
C ALA A 120 -29.26 -25.95 -18.48
N TRP A 121 -29.68 -24.72 -18.68
CA TRP A 121 -31.07 -24.28 -18.49
C TRP A 121 -31.49 -23.36 -19.62
N TYR A 122 -32.73 -23.52 -20.11
CA TYR A 122 -33.29 -22.70 -21.18
C TYR A 122 -34.64 -22.14 -20.77
N GLY A 123 -34.83 -20.82 -20.84
CA GLY A 123 -36.07 -20.19 -20.41
C GLY A 123 -36.01 -18.67 -20.29
N LYS A 124 -36.97 -18.08 -19.58
CA LYS A 124 -37.14 -16.63 -19.41
C LYS A 124 -36.00 -15.99 -18.58
N PRO A 125 -35.29 -14.96 -19.06
CA PRO A 125 -34.29 -14.26 -18.27
C PRO A 125 -34.84 -13.78 -16.91
N GLY A 126 -34.09 -14.00 -15.83
CA GLY A 126 -34.49 -13.69 -14.45
C GLY A 126 -35.19 -14.83 -13.69
N MET A 127 -35.51 -15.94 -14.36
CA MET A 127 -36.13 -17.14 -13.76
C MET A 127 -35.20 -18.36 -13.80
N GLU A 128 -33.89 -18.12 -13.83
CA GLU A 128 -32.87 -19.15 -13.99
C GLU A 128 -32.98 -20.25 -12.94
N TRP A 129 -32.87 -21.51 -13.36
CA TRP A 129 -32.92 -22.69 -12.49
C TRP A 129 -34.27 -22.89 -11.75
N GLY A 130 -35.28 -22.05 -12.02
CA GLY A 130 -36.66 -22.26 -11.62
C GLY A 130 -37.43 -23.18 -12.57
N SER A 131 -38.59 -23.69 -12.13
CA SER A 131 -39.40 -24.66 -12.86
C SER A 131 -40.59 -24.07 -13.64
N THR A 132 -40.97 -22.80 -13.40
CA THR A 132 -42.20 -22.24 -13.96
C THR A 132 -42.03 -21.67 -15.37
N ASP A 133 -40.84 -21.16 -15.69
CA ASP A 133 -40.58 -20.41 -16.93
C ASP A 133 -39.28 -20.82 -17.63
N GLY A 134 -38.87 -22.08 -17.42
CA GLY A 134 -37.72 -22.67 -18.07
C GLY A 134 -37.68 -24.18 -17.97
N ALA A 135 -36.75 -24.78 -18.69
CA ALA A 135 -36.50 -26.20 -18.73
C ALA A 135 -35.02 -26.48 -18.46
N ASP A 136 -34.76 -27.54 -17.69
CA ASP A 136 -33.42 -28.14 -17.65
C ASP A 136 -33.15 -28.82 -18.99
N VAL A 137 -32.09 -28.37 -19.65
CA VAL A 137 -31.69 -28.83 -20.99
C VAL A 137 -30.28 -29.42 -20.96
N THR A 138 -29.80 -29.81 -19.77
CA THR A 138 -28.46 -30.38 -19.57
C THR A 138 -28.20 -31.59 -20.49
N ASP A 139 -29.08 -32.58 -20.47
CA ASP A 139 -28.92 -33.79 -21.28
C ASP A 139 -29.05 -33.52 -22.79
N PRO A 140 -30.05 -32.76 -23.28
CA PRO A 140 -30.09 -32.30 -24.66
C PRO A 140 -28.83 -31.59 -25.13
N VAL A 141 -28.30 -30.66 -24.33
CA VAL A 141 -27.07 -29.90 -24.65
C VAL A 141 -25.86 -30.84 -24.71
N LYS A 142 -25.70 -31.72 -23.72
CA LYS A 142 -24.62 -32.74 -23.73
C LYS A 142 -24.74 -33.66 -24.94
N LYS A 143 -25.95 -34.07 -25.31
CA LYS A 143 -26.19 -34.93 -26.47
C LYS A 143 -25.80 -34.24 -27.78
N ALA A 144 -26.19 -32.98 -27.94
CA ALA A 144 -25.84 -32.17 -29.11
C ALA A 144 -24.31 -31.99 -29.24
N LEU A 145 -23.61 -31.71 -28.13
CA LEU A 145 -22.14 -31.63 -28.15
C LEU A 145 -21.50 -32.97 -28.54
N ARG A 146 -22.01 -34.10 -28.03
CA ARG A 146 -21.50 -35.44 -28.39
C ARG A 146 -21.74 -35.80 -29.86
N SER A 147 -22.81 -35.30 -30.48
CA SER A 147 -23.09 -35.50 -31.91
C SER A 147 -22.35 -34.51 -32.82
N GLY A 148 -21.58 -33.57 -32.25
CA GLY A 148 -20.91 -32.51 -33.00
C GLY A 148 -21.87 -31.44 -33.52
N GLU A 149 -23.08 -31.37 -32.97
CA GLU A 149 -24.05 -30.32 -33.27
C GLU A 149 -23.69 -29.02 -32.55
N LYS A 150 -24.01 -27.90 -33.20
CA LYS A 150 -23.80 -26.56 -32.64
C LYS A 150 -24.87 -26.28 -31.59
N VAL A 151 -24.43 -25.93 -30.38
CA VAL A 151 -25.32 -25.53 -29.27
C VAL A 151 -25.51 -24.02 -29.32
N LYS A 152 -26.76 -23.56 -29.43
CA LYS A 152 -27.14 -22.14 -29.41
C LYS A 152 -28.47 -21.95 -28.69
N ALA A 153 -28.80 -20.72 -28.28
CA ALA A 153 -30.11 -20.41 -27.73
C ALA A 153 -31.17 -20.40 -28.84
N CYS A 154 -31.99 -21.45 -28.92
CA CYS A 154 -33.14 -21.52 -29.82
C CYS A 154 -34.18 -22.56 -29.34
N ASN A 155 -35.38 -22.50 -29.92
CA ASN A 155 -36.49 -23.43 -29.63
C ASN A 155 -36.21 -24.94 -29.89
N GLN A 156 -35.00 -25.35 -30.29
CA GLN A 156 -34.65 -26.78 -30.38
C GLN A 156 -34.66 -27.47 -29.01
N TRP A 157 -34.59 -26.70 -27.93
CA TRP A 157 -34.70 -27.19 -26.55
C TRP A 157 -36.14 -27.18 -25.99
N GLY A 158 -37.13 -26.90 -26.83
CA GLY A 158 -38.52 -26.65 -26.44
C GLY A 158 -38.84 -25.16 -26.30
N ASP A 159 -40.10 -24.84 -26.02
CA ASP A 159 -40.57 -23.47 -25.78
C ASP A 159 -41.23 -23.39 -24.39
N PRO A 160 -40.43 -23.33 -23.30
CA PRO A 160 -40.94 -23.36 -21.93
C PRO A 160 -41.76 -22.13 -21.53
N CYS A 161 -41.64 -21.02 -22.27
CA CYS A 161 -42.38 -19.78 -22.04
C CYS A 161 -42.76 -19.12 -23.39
N PRO A 162 -43.83 -19.61 -24.04
CA PRO A 162 -44.24 -19.11 -25.35
C PRO A 162 -44.55 -17.62 -25.37
N GLY A 163 -44.02 -16.92 -26.37
CA GLY A 163 -44.21 -15.47 -26.55
C GLY A 163 -43.25 -14.59 -25.74
N GLU A 164 -42.38 -15.18 -24.92
CA GLU A 164 -41.35 -14.48 -24.16
C GLU A 164 -39.96 -14.70 -24.78
N GLY A 165 -39.05 -13.74 -24.57
CA GLY A 165 -37.65 -13.90 -24.94
C GLY A 165 -36.97 -14.92 -24.04
N LYS A 166 -36.24 -15.88 -24.62
CA LYS A 166 -35.55 -16.95 -23.89
C LYS A 166 -34.04 -16.78 -23.93
N LYS A 167 -33.34 -17.37 -22.97
CA LYS A 167 -31.89 -17.52 -22.97
C LYS A 167 -31.47 -18.92 -22.56
N LEU A 168 -30.34 -19.37 -23.08
CA LEU A 168 -29.66 -20.61 -22.70
C LEU A 168 -28.52 -20.25 -21.74
N LEU A 169 -28.53 -20.85 -20.56
CA LEU A 169 -27.44 -20.80 -19.58
C LEU A 169 -26.75 -22.15 -19.52
N ILE A 170 -25.43 -22.14 -19.47
CA ILE A 170 -24.61 -23.34 -19.40
C ILE A 170 -23.55 -23.12 -18.34
N GLU A 171 -23.58 -23.93 -17.29
CA GLU A 171 -22.50 -24.00 -16.32
C GLU A 171 -21.49 -25.04 -16.77
N VAL A 172 -20.24 -24.63 -16.91
CA VAL A 172 -19.12 -25.44 -17.38
C VAL A 172 -18.13 -25.59 -16.24
N GLY A 173 -17.73 -26.83 -15.96
CA GLY A 173 -16.65 -27.14 -15.03
C GLY A 173 -15.33 -26.53 -15.49
N ALA A 174 -14.44 -26.37 -14.52
CA ALA A 174 -13.08 -25.93 -14.77
C ALA A 174 -12.45 -26.71 -15.93
N PRO A 175 -11.63 -26.08 -16.78
CA PRO A 175 -10.87 -26.84 -17.77
C PRO A 175 -10.03 -27.86 -17.02
N ASP A 176 -10.18 -29.14 -17.38
CA ASP A 176 -9.24 -30.16 -16.95
C ASP A 176 -7.85 -29.64 -17.30
N ALA A 177 -7.04 -29.32 -16.29
CA ALA A 177 -5.62 -29.11 -16.51
C ALA A 177 -5.15 -30.36 -17.24
N LEU A 178 -4.68 -30.21 -18.48
CA LEU A 178 -4.28 -31.32 -19.33
C LEU A 178 -3.21 -32.16 -18.63
N VAL A 179 -3.62 -33.15 -17.84
CA VAL A 179 -2.73 -34.21 -17.33
C VAL A 179 -2.52 -35.19 -18.47
N GLY A 180 -1.77 -34.77 -19.48
CA GLY A 180 -1.08 -35.71 -20.35
C GLY A 180 0.19 -36.22 -19.65
N PRO A 181 0.70 -37.43 -19.97
CA PRO A 181 2.04 -37.82 -19.56
C PRO A 181 3.04 -36.86 -20.22
N GLY A 182 3.55 -35.91 -19.44
CA GLY A 182 4.52 -34.92 -19.91
C GLY A 182 5.85 -35.56 -20.33
N PRO A 183 6.61 -34.93 -21.25
CA PRO A 183 7.93 -35.42 -21.63
C PRO A 183 8.85 -35.44 -20.39
N GLU A 184 9.67 -36.49 -20.26
CA GLU A 184 10.70 -36.59 -19.21
C GLU A 184 11.57 -35.33 -19.19
N LEU A 185 11.48 -34.55 -18.12
CA LEU A 185 12.33 -33.40 -17.87
C LEU A 185 13.75 -33.87 -17.50
N PRO A 186 14.81 -33.23 -18.04
CA PRO A 186 16.18 -33.52 -17.65
C PRO A 186 16.40 -33.09 -16.18
N SER A 187 17.18 -33.89 -15.45
CA SER A 187 17.56 -33.62 -14.06
C SER A 187 18.23 -32.26 -13.93
N LEU A 188 17.50 -31.27 -13.41
CA LEU A 188 18.00 -29.95 -13.09
C LEU A 188 18.50 -29.96 -11.63
N GLY A 189 19.82 -29.80 -11.47
CA GLY A 189 20.45 -29.53 -10.19
C GLY A 189 20.01 -28.19 -9.60
N GLU A 190 20.00 -28.16 -8.27
CA GLU A 190 19.87 -27.02 -7.35
C GLU A 190 19.67 -25.64 -7.99
N LYS A 191 18.41 -25.29 -8.24
CA LYS A 191 17.96 -23.89 -8.37
C LYS A 191 16.76 -23.67 -7.46
N SER A 192 16.59 -22.44 -6.97
CA SER A 192 15.51 -22.12 -6.05
C SER A 192 14.16 -22.10 -6.78
N PHE A 193 13.07 -22.34 -6.05
CA PHE A 193 11.72 -22.38 -6.60
C PHE A 193 11.28 -21.04 -7.24
N ALA A 194 11.86 -19.92 -6.77
CA ALA A 194 11.68 -18.60 -7.36
C ALA A 194 12.33 -18.50 -8.76
N ASP A 195 13.50 -19.12 -8.95
CA ASP A 195 14.17 -19.16 -10.25
C ASP A 195 13.40 -19.99 -11.28
N VAL A 196 12.65 -21.01 -10.84
CA VAL A 196 11.86 -21.89 -11.71
C VAL A 196 10.56 -21.20 -12.14
N PHE A 197 9.90 -20.47 -11.23
CA PHE A 197 8.67 -19.74 -11.54
C PHE A 197 8.94 -18.51 -12.44
N GLU A 198 10.01 -17.77 -12.16
CA GLU A 198 10.45 -16.66 -13.00
C GLU A 198 10.97 -17.17 -14.35
N ALA A 199 11.67 -18.31 -14.42
CA ALA A 199 12.16 -18.86 -15.68
C ALA A 199 11.06 -19.43 -16.60
N LEU A 200 10.00 -20.06 -16.07
CA LEU A 200 8.95 -20.71 -16.89
C LEU A 200 7.98 -19.71 -17.54
N GLU A 201 7.63 -18.62 -16.85
CA GLU A 201 6.83 -17.54 -17.44
C GLU A 201 7.70 -16.65 -18.35
N VAL A 202 8.96 -16.39 -17.98
CA VAL A 202 9.88 -15.56 -18.77
C VAL A 202 10.43 -16.28 -20.01
N GLN A 203 10.65 -17.60 -20.01
CA GLN A 203 11.11 -18.31 -21.24
C GLN A 203 10.02 -18.39 -22.31
N ASN A 204 8.77 -18.70 -21.95
CA ASN A 204 7.65 -18.68 -22.89
C ASN A 204 7.37 -17.25 -23.41
N PHE A 205 7.67 -16.24 -22.60
CA PHE A 205 7.62 -14.83 -22.96
C PHE A 205 8.77 -14.38 -23.88
N VAL A 206 10.01 -14.86 -23.66
CA VAL A 206 11.20 -14.50 -24.46
C VAL A 206 11.24 -15.20 -25.82
N GLU A 207 10.83 -16.45 -25.93
CA GLU A 207 10.79 -17.19 -27.21
C GLU A 207 9.72 -16.62 -28.17
N ASN A 208 8.54 -16.24 -27.65
CA ASN A 208 7.48 -15.61 -28.45
C ASN A 208 7.78 -14.15 -28.86
N ALA A 209 8.64 -13.46 -28.10
CA ALA A 209 9.07 -12.10 -28.40
C ALA A 209 10.09 -12.01 -29.56
N LYS A 210 10.83 -13.08 -29.86
CA LYS A 210 11.85 -13.10 -30.93
C LYS A 210 11.27 -13.08 -32.34
N THR A 211 10.02 -13.49 -32.55
CA THR A 211 9.46 -13.73 -33.90
C THR A 211 8.64 -12.58 -34.49
N THR A 212 8.43 -11.47 -33.78
CA THR A 212 7.49 -10.42 -34.21
C THR A 212 8.12 -9.02 -34.12
N TRP A 213 8.92 -8.66 -35.13
CA TRP A 213 9.64 -7.37 -35.16
C TRP A 213 9.00 -6.33 -36.09
N GLY A 214 8.57 -5.21 -35.48
CA GLY A 214 8.23 -3.94 -36.11
C GLY A 214 8.29 -2.81 -35.07
N ASN A 215 8.75 -1.62 -35.45
CA ASN A 215 9.23 -0.53 -34.58
C ASN A 215 8.20 0.17 -33.66
N ASP A 216 6.99 -0.32 -33.50
CA ASP A 216 6.00 0.27 -32.59
C ASP A 216 6.01 -0.45 -31.23
N LYS A 217 6.83 0.04 -30.29
CA LYS A 217 6.98 -0.48 -28.90
C LYS A 217 5.64 -0.69 -28.16
N TRP A 218 4.58 -0.01 -28.58
CA TRP A 218 3.25 -0.02 -27.98
C TRP A 218 2.33 -1.14 -28.50
N VAL A 219 2.52 -1.58 -29.74
CA VAL A 219 1.62 -2.59 -30.37
C VAL A 219 1.84 -3.98 -29.75
N THR A 220 3.05 -4.27 -29.26
CA THR A 220 3.44 -5.62 -28.81
C THR A 220 2.92 -5.97 -27.41
N VAL A 221 2.84 -5.02 -26.49
CA VAL A 221 2.33 -5.30 -25.12
C VAL A 221 0.81 -5.52 -25.14
N TRP A 222 0.12 -4.81 -26.04
CA TRP A 222 -1.34 -4.80 -26.05
C TRP A 222 -1.97 -6.05 -26.63
N ASN A 223 -1.32 -6.68 -27.62
CA ASN A 223 -1.82 -7.92 -28.21
C ASN A 223 -1.70 -9.15 -27.27
N PHE A 224 -1.12 -9.00 -26.07
CA PHE A 224 -0.79 -10.11 -25.17
C PHE A 224 -1.71 -10.26 -23.95
N THR A 225 -2.37 -9.19 -23.48
CA THR A 225 -3.29 -9.28 -22.32
C THR A 225 -4.64 -9.92 -22.64
N GLU A 226 -4.94 -10.20 -23.92
CA GLU A 226 -6.12 -10.95 -24.36
C GLU A 226 -5.73 -12.42 -24.64
N GLY A 227 -5.41 -13.19 -23.59
CA GLY A 227 -4.98 -14.60 -23.63
C GLY A 227 -6.01 -15.62 -24.15
N GLN A 228 -6.88 -15.24 -25.09
CA GLN A 228 -7.72 -16.16 -25.85
C GLN A 228 -7.32 -16.04 -27.32
N GLY A 229 -7.02 -17.16 -27.99
CA GLY A 229 -6.43 -17.28 -29.33
C GLY A 229 -7.17 -16.63 -30.52
N ILE A 230 -7.97 -15.59 -30.29
CA ILE A 230 -8.58 -14.72 -31.28
C ILE A 230 -7.53 -13.67 -31.66
N ARG A 231 -6.95 -13.80 -32.87
CA ARG A 231 -6.21 -12.69 -33.50
C ARG A 231 -7.18 -11.53 -33.77
N ARG A 232 -7.41 -10.68 -32.78
CA ARG A 232 -8.10 -9.41 -33.02
C ARG A 232 -7.15 -8.49 -33.80
N PRO A 233 -7.64 -7.75 -34.81
CA PRO A 233 -6.83 -6.75 -35.48
C PRO A 233 -6.29 -5.77 -34.44
N ALA A 234 -5.00 -5.43 -34.52
CA ALA A 234 -4.35 -4.48 -33.62
C ALA A 234 -5.29 -3.29 -33.38
N LEU A 235 -5.67 -3.09 -32.12
CA LEU A 235 -6.63 -2.06 -31.76
C LEU A 235 -6.08 -0.73 -32.25
N LYS A 236 -6.73 -0.14 -33.27
CA LYS A 236 -6.37 1.18 -33.81
C LYS A 236 -6.67 2.31 -32.80
N GLY A 237 -7.14 1.94 -31.61
CA GLY A 237 -7.90 2.76 -30.69
C GLY A 237 -9.19 3.30 -31.30
N CYS A 238 -9.89 4.14 -30.55
CA CYS A 238 -11.15 4.75 -30.93
C CYS A 238 -11.17 6.25 -30.58
N ASN A 239 -12.17 6.98 -31.07
CA ASN A 239 -12.46 8.34 -30.62
C ASN A 239 -13.65 8.25 -29.67
N ILE A 240 -13.49 8.71 -28.44
CA ILE A 240 -14.55 8.69 -27.43
C ILE A 240 -15.00 10.14 -27.23
N GLY A 241 -16.20 10.49 -27.71
CA GLY A 241 -16.66 11.88 -27.74
C GLY A 241 -16.86 12.52 -26.36
N LYS A 242 -17.04 11.71 -25.30
CA LYS A 242 -17.20 12.19 -23.92
C LYS A 242 -16.10 11.62 -23.04
N THR A 243 -15.31 12.48 -22.40
CA THR A 243 -14.26 11.98 -21.49
C THR A 243 -14.82 11.32 -20.22
N ALA A 244 -16.10 11.52 -19.89
CA ALA A 244 -16.80 10.73 -18.87
C ALA A 244 -16.97 9.25 -19.24
N GLU A 245 -16.90 8.90 -20.54
CA GLU A 245 -16.97 7.53 -21.07
C GLU A 245 -15.57 6.97 -21.39
N MET A 246 -14.52 7.57 -20.82
CA MET A 246 -13.12 7.13 -20.97
C MET A 246 -12.62 6.46 -19.69
N ALA A 247 -13.34 5.44 -19.21
CA ALA A 247 -12.90 4.64 -18.07
C ALA A 247 -11.91 3.55 -18.51
N ILE A 248 -11.09 3.04 -17.58
CA ILE A 248 -10.09 2.00 -17.85
C ILE A 248 -10.39 0.75 -17.01
N SER A 249 -10.23 -0.43 -17.58
CA SER A 249 -10.41 -1.71 -16.87
C SER A 249 -9.11 -2.24 -16.27
N LEU A 250 -9.21 -3.18 -15.33
CA LEU A 250 -8.06 -3.81 -14.68
C LEU A 250 -7.08 -4.49 -15.67
N PRO A 251 -7.52 -5.26 -16.68
CA PRO A 251 -6.62 -5.81 -17.69
C PRO A 251 -5.81 -4.73 -18.44
N GLN A 252 -6.44 -3.59 -18.74
CA GLN A 252 -5.78 -2.47 -19.40
C GLN A 252 -4.75 -1.80 -18.48
N LEU A 253 -5.05 -1.65 -17.18
CA LEU A 253 -4.11 -1.16 -16.17
C LEU A 253 -2.92 -2.12 -15.94
N ARG A 254 -3.17 -3.43 -15.88
CA ARG A 254 -2.10 -4.44 -15.80
C ARG A 254 -1.17 -4.37 -17.00
N ALA A 255 -1.71 -4.14 -18.21
CA ALA A 255 -0.88 -3.94 -19.40
C ALA A 255 0.05 -2.71 -19.26
N VAL A 256 -0.43 -1.63 -18.63
CA VAL A 256 0.41 -0.47 -18.29
C VAL A 256 1.54 -0.89 -17.36
N TYR A 257 1.25 -1.63 -16.29
CA TYR A 257 2.28 -2.07 -15.35
C TYR A 257 3.28 -3.06 -15.98
N LEU A 258 2.83 -3.98 -16.83
CA LEU A 258 3.71 -4.87 -17.58
C LEU A 258 4.66 -4.09 -18.50
N HIS A 259 4.19 -3.00 -19.11
CA HIS A 259 5.05 -2.10 -19.86
C HIS A 259 6.09 -1.43 -18.95
N ILE A 260 5.69 -0.94 -17.78
CA ILE A 260 6.58 -0.35 -16.78
C ILE A 260 7.65 -1.36 -16.36
N ALA A 261 7.26 -2.56 -15.94
CA ALA A 261 8.16 -3.62 -15.50
C ALA A 261 9.18 -4.00 -16.57
N LYS A 262 8.74 -4.09 -17.83
CA LYS A 262 9.60 -4.43 -18.96
C LYS A 262 10.64 -3.36 -19.28
N TRP A 263 10.25 -2.09 -19.29
CA TRP A 263 11.07 -1.03 -19.89
C TRP A 263 11.78 -0.15 -18.88
N CYS A 264 11.25 0.02 -17.66
CA CYS A 264 11.74 1.01 -16.67
C CYS A 264 13.25 0.91 -16.43
N VAL A 265 13.76 -0.30 -16.14
CA VAL A 265 15.19 -0.52 -15.87
C VAL A 265 16.01 -0.41 -17.15
N SER A 266 15.55 -1.05 -18.24
CA SER A 266 16.28 -1.10 -19.51
C SER A 266 16.47 0.26 -20.18
N GLU A 267 15.52 1.17 -19.99
CA GLU A 267 15.56 2.54 -20.52
C GLU A 267 16.08 3.54 -19.48
N ALA A 268 16.53 3.05 -18.31
CA ALA A 268 17.08 3.85 -17.23
C ALA A 268 16.16 5.04 -16.86
N TRP A 269 14.87 4.76 -16.66
CA TRP A 269 13.90 5.78 -16.27
C TRP A 269 14.31 6.45 -14.96
N ARG A 270 14.07 7.76 -14.87
CA ARG A 270 14.46 8.58 -13.72
C ARG A 270 13.29 9.40 -13.21
N ASP A 271 13.21 9.51 -11.89
CA ASP A 271 12.29 10.41 -11.19
C ASP A 271 12.64 11.89 -11.45
N PHE A 272 11.87 12.80 -10.84
CA PHE A 272 12.09 14.24 -10.96
C PHE A 272 13.38 14.74 -10.26
N HIS A 273 13.99 13.92 -9.40
CA HIS A 273 15.29 14.18 -8.78
C HIS A 273 16.46 13.57 -9.57
N GLY A 274 16.18 12.85 -10.68
CA GLY A 274 17.19 12.18 -11.49
C GLY A 274 17.63 10.81 -10.95
N LYS A 275 17.00 10.27 -9.90
CA LYS A 275 17.27 8.93 -9.37
C LYS A 275 16.69 7.88 -10.29
N LEU A 276 17.43 6.80 -10.52
CA LEU A 276 16.95 5.65 -11.30
C LEU A 276 15.74 5.02 -10.61
N LEU A 277 14.70 4.74 -11.39
CA LEU A 277 13.47 4.12 -10.93
C LEU A 277 13.56 2.60 -11.07
N ALA A 278 13.06 1.91 -10.03
CA ALA A 278 12.66 0.52 -10.14
C ALA A 278 11.16 0.47 -10.48
N PRO A 279 10.67 -0.57 -11.20
CA PRO A 279 9.26 -0.69 -11.59
C PRO A 279 8.27 -0.48 -10.44
N GLU A 280 8.61 -0.94 -9.25
CA GLU A 280 7.78 -0.89 -8.04
C GLU A 280 7.64 0.54 -7.50
N ASN A 281 8.57 1.43 -7.85
CA ASN A 281 8.60 2.82 -7.40
C ASN A 281 8.11 3.81 -8.48
N VAL A 282 7.68 3.32 -9.64
CA VAL A 282 7.14 4.18 -10.71
C VAL A 282 5.79 4.71 -10.26
N VAL A 283 5.71 6.02 -10.06
CA VAL A 283 4.46 6.70 -9.72
C VAL A 283 3.74 7.19 -10.97
N LEU A 284 2.52 7.70 -10.84
CA LEU A 284 1.72 8.11 -11.99
C LEU A 284 2.33 9.28 -12.78
N HIS A 285 3.11 10.15 -12.13
CA HIS A 285 3.91 11.17 -12.83
C HIS A 285 4.90 10.55 -13.82
N ASP A 286 5.59 9.49 -13.39
CA ASP A 286 6.56 8.78 -14.21
C ASP A 286 5.88 7.96 -15.30
N ALA A 287 4.77 7.29 -14.98
CA ALA A 287 3.96 6.61 -15.99
C ALA A 287 3.40 7.60 -17.02
N CYS A 288 2.95 8.78 -16.62
CA CYS A 288 2.50 9.81 -17.56
C CYS A 288 3.62 10.25 -18.52
N LYS A 289 4.82 10.49 -17.97
CA LYS A 289 6.01 10.92 -18.72
C LYS A 289 6.55 9.84 -19.66
N ASN A 290 6.69 8.61 -19.18
CA ASN A 290 7.44 7.56 -19.87
C ASN A 290 6.52 6.56 -20.61
N VAL A 291 5.23 6.50 -20.26
CA VAL A 291 4.26 5.57 -20.86
C VAL A 291 3.17 6.33 -21.62
N ILE A 292 2.34 7.08 -20.91
CA ILE A 292 1.09 7.62 -21.46
C ILE A 292 1.36 8.64 -22.57
N LYS A 293 2.19 9.65 -22.31
CA LYS A 293 2.48 10.68 -23.31
C LYS A 293 3.16 10.08 -24.55
N PRO A 294 4.25 9.30 -24.44
CA PRO A 294 4.85 8.66 -25.62
C PRO A 294 3.88 7.79 -26.41
N ALA A 295 3.03 7.00 -25.74
CA ALA A 295 2.05 6.15 -26.41
C ALA A 295 1.00 6.97 -27.19
N THR A 296 0.59 8.11 -26.65
CA THR A 296 -0.48 8.96 -27.20
C THR A 296 0.02 10.06 -28.11
N GLU A 297 1.33 10.28 -28.24
CA GLU A 297 1.93 11.41 -28.95
C GLU A 297 1.41 11.56 -30.39
N LYS A 298 1.35 10.46 -31.14
CA LYS A 298 0.93 10.47 -32.55
C LYS A 298 -0.53 10.91 -32.73
N ARG A 299 -1.41 10.57 -31.79
CA ARG A 299 -2.85 10.84 -31.86
C ARG A 299 -3.29 12.04 -31.01
N ARG A 300 -2.44 12.48 -30.07
CA ARG A 300 -2.72 13.51 -29.06
C ARG A 300 -4.11 13.33 -28.43
N CYS A 301 -4.39 12.11 -27.99
CA CYS A 301 -5.66 11.68 -27.40
C CYS A 301 -5.46 11.20 -25.95
N SER A 302 -6.54 10.82 -25.28
CA SER A 302 -6.43 10.14 -23.98
C SER A 302 -5.77 8.76 -24.13
N PHE A 303 -5.25 8.22 -23.03
CA PHE A 303 -4.70 6.85 -23.05
C PHE A 303 -5.80 5.83 -23.32
N VAL A 304 -6.99 6.02 -22.75
CA VAL A 304 -8.14 5.14 -22.95
C VAL A 304 -8.58 5.09 -24.41
N GLU A 305 -8.61 6.24 -25.11
CA GLU A 305 -8.89 6.27 -26.57
C GLU A 305 -7.84 5.51 -27.40
N LEU A 306 -6.60 5.41 -26.92
CA LEU A 306 -5.57 4.64 -27.59
C LEU A 306 -5.82 3.14 -27.43
N VAL A 307 -6.24 2.71 -26.24
CA VAL A 307 -6.29 1.29 -25.87
C VAL A 307 -7.68 0.64 -25.96
N SER A 308 -8.72 1.42 -26.21
CA SER A 308 -10.11 0.94 -26.19
C SER A 308 -10.69 0.77 -27.59
N ALA A 309 -11.64 -0.17 -27.73
CA ALA A 309 -12.37 -0.39 -28.99
C ALA A 309 -13.54 0.60 -29.19
N GLY A 310 -14.02 1.23 -28.11
CA GLY A 310 -15.12 2.18 -28.12
C GLY A 310 -15.29 2.86 -26.75
N PRO A 311 -16.40 3.59 -26.53
CA PRO A 311 -16.73 4.17 -25.24
C PRO A 311 -16.79 3.13 -24.11
N GLN A 312 -16.21 3.47 -22.97
CA GLN A 312 -16.13 2.65 -21.75
C GLN A 312 -16.74 3.47 -20.59
N PRO A 313 -18.08 3.42 -20.38
CA PRO A 313 -18.70 4.12 -19.27
C PRO A 313 -18.18 3.56 -17.93
N PRO A 314 -17.82 4.41 -16.96
CA PRO A 314 -17.29 3.94 -15.68
C PRO A 314 -18.39 3.37 -14.78
N ASP A 315 -18.04 2.28 -14.11
CA ASP A 315 -18.77 1.78 -12.94
C ASP A 315 -18.36 2.55 -11.68
N TRP A 316 -17.09 2.96 -11.62
CA TRP A 316 -16.49 3.63 -10.46
C TRP A 316 -15.65 4.83 -10.85
N PHE A 317 -15.69 5.88 -10.02
CA PHE A 317 -14.77 7.02 -10.12
C PHE A 317 -13.65 6.86 -9.09
N VAL A 318 -12.40 7.02 -9.51
CA VAL A 318 -11.23 6.83 -8.65
C VAL A 318 -10.43 8.12 -8.55
N SER A 319 -10.38 8.68 -7.35
CA SER A 319 -9.49 9.78 -6.99
C SER A 319 -8.31 9.23 -6.20
N HIS A 320 -7.08 9.50 -6.66
CA HIS A 320 -5.87 9.07 -5.97
C HIS A 320 -4.73 10.08 -6.17
N PHE A 321 -3.72 9.98 -5.32
CA PHE A 321 -2.54 10.84 -5.38
C PHE A 321 -1.57 10.35 -6.46
N TRP A 322 -1.10 11.25 -7.33
CA TRP A 322 -0.21 10.90 -8.45
C TRP A 322 1.20 10.46 -8.03
N GLY A 323 1.58 10.68 -6.77
CA GLY A 323 2.83 10.19 -6.20
C GLY A 323 2.73 8.82 -5.55
N GLU A 324 1.57 8.16 -5.61
CA GLU A 324 1.43 6.74 -5.28
C GLU A 324 2.05 5.88 -6.40
N ALA A 325 2.69 4.77 -6.02
CA ALA A 325 3.23 3.82 -6.99
C ALA A 325 2.11 3.15 -7.79
N VAL A 326 2.29 3.04 -9.11
CA VAL A 326 1.29 2.45 -10.02
C VAL A 326 0.97 1.01 -9.64
N ARG A 327 1.95 0.26 -9.14
CA ARG A 327 1.75 -1.12 -8.65
C ARG A 327 0.75 -1.17 -7.50
N GLU A 328 0.95 -0.34 -6.48
CA GLU A 328 0.09 -0.29 -5.28
C GLU A 328 -1.31 0.20 -5.63
N PHE A 329 -1.40 1.20 -6.51
CA PHE A 329 -2.67 1.67 -7.05
C PHE A 329 -3.47 0.54 -7.73
N ILE A 330 -2.82 -0.27 -8.57
CA ILE A 330 -3.47 -1.43 -9.21
C ILE A 330 -3.87 -2.48 -8.18
N ALA A 331 -2.99 -2.79 -7.21
CA ALA A 331 -3.29 -3.75 -6.14
C ALA A 331 -4.52 -3.33 -5.32
N CYS A 332 -4.65 -2.03 -5.03
CA CYS A 332 -5.83 -1.45 -4.38
C CYS A 332 -7.11 -1.66 -5.20
N LEU A 333 -7.07 -1.44 -6.51
CA LEU A 333 -8.24 -1.69 -7.38
C LEU A 333 -8.57 -3.18 -7.54
N GLU A 334 -7.56 -4.06 -7.48
CA GLU A 334 -7.78 -5.51 -7.46
C GLU A 334 -8.45 -5.97 -6.16
N GLN A 335 -8.01 -5.44 -5.01
CA GLN A 335 -8.67 -5.69 -3.73
C GLN A 335 -10.10 -5.16 -3.73
N HIS A 336 -10.32 -3.93 -4.21
CA HIS A 336 -11.66 -3.37 -4.37
C HIS A 336 -12.57 -4.25 -5.24
N ARG A 337 -12.05 -4.76 -6.37
CA ARG A 337 -12.79 -5.71 -7.20
C ARG A 337 -13.19 -6.96 -6.40
N PHE A 338 -12.25 -7.53 -5.65
CA PHE A 338 -12.48 -8.73 -4.85
C PHE A 338 -13.54 -8.51 -3.77
N ASP A 339 -13.41 -7.44 -2.98
CA ASP A 339 -14.29 -7.12 -1.85
C ASP A 339 -15.75 -6.92 -2.27
N TYR A 340 -15.97 -6.43 -3.49
CA TYR A 340 -17.30 -6.17 -4.04
C TYR A 340 -17.76 -7.24 -5.04
N ASN A 341 -17.02 -8.36 -5.18
CA ASN A 341 -17.30 -9.45 -6.12
C ASN A 341 -17.55 -8.94 -7.56
N LEU A 342 -16.72 -8.01 -8.02
CA LEU A 342 -16.85 -7.38 -9.33
C LEU A 342 -16.13 -8.18 -10.41
N ASP A 343 -16.60 -8.09 -11.65
CA ASP A 343 -15.95 -8.75 -12.78
C ASP A 343 -14.63 -8.03 -13.17
N GLN A 344 -13.79 -8.71 -13.95
CA GLN A 344 -12.49 -8.15 -14.39
C GLN A 344 -12.62 -7.01 -15.42
N TYR A 345 -13.81 -6.84 -16.00
CA TYR A 345 -14.15 -5.80 -16.96
C TYR A 345 -14.84 -4.60 -16.31
N THR A 346 -14.91 -4.55 -14.98
CA THR A 346 -15.26 -3.34 -14.22
C THR A 346 -14.39 -2.17 -14.66
N PHE A 347 -15.04 -1.07 -15.00
CA PHE A 347 -14.41 0.12 -15.55
C PHE A 347 -14.25 1.21 -14.49
N TYR A 348 -13.01 1.67 -14.33
CA TYR A 348 -12.62 2.71 -13.39
C TYR A 348 -12.31 4.00 -14.14
N TRP A 349 -13.02 5.08 -13.84
CA TRP A 349 -12.63 6.40 -14.34
C TRP A 349 -11.45 6.92 -13.54
N VAL A 350 -10.29 7.07 -14.19
CA VAL A 350 -9.04 7.50 -13.56
C VAL A 350 -8.45 8.65 -14.36
N CYS A 351 -8.31 9.82 -13.73
CA CYS A 351 -8.02 11.08 -14.42
C CYS A 351 -6.77 11.08 -15.33
N ALA A 352 -5.71 10.36 -14.98
CA ALA A 352 -4.48 10.33 -15.77
C ALA A 352 -4.62 9.55 -17.08
N TYR A 353 -5.48 8.54 -17.12
CA TYR A 353 -5.71 7.71 -18.30
C TYR A 353 -6.87 8.26 -19.15
N ALA A 354 -7.90 8.80 -18.49
CA ALA A 354 -9.10 9.34 -19.12
C ALA A 354 -8.87 10.68 -19.82
N ASN A 355 -8.09 11.60 -19.22
CA ASN A 355 -7.87 12.91 -19.83
C ASN A 355 -6.76 12.86 -20.89
N ASN A 356 -6.90 13.71 -21.91
CA ASN A 356 -5.86 14.00 -22.88
C ASN A 356 -4.72 14.78 -22.22
N GLN A 357 -3.62 14.06 -21.95
CA GLN A 357 -2.44 14.63 -21.29
C GLN A 357 -1.69 15.69 -22.14
N TRP A 358 -2.13 15.91 -23.39
CA TRP A 358 -1.63 16.95 -24.29
C TRP A 358 -2.47 18.24 -24.27
N ASP A 359 -3.70 18.19 -23.79
CA ASP A 359 -4.63 19.32 -23.71
C ASP A 359 -5.53 19.22 -22.47
N LEU A 360 -4.90 19.15 -21.30
CA LEU A 360 -5.62 19.05 -20.03
C LEU A 360 -6.60 20.22 -19.82
N GLY A 361 -6.24 21.43 -20.26
CA GLY A 361 -7.10 22.60 -20.15
C GLY A 361 -8.38 22.48 -20.98
N GLY A 362 -8.27 21.96 -22.21
CA GLY A 362 -9.42 21.70 -23.09
C GLY A 362 -10.37 20.64 -22.55
N ASP A 363 -9.85 19.54 -22.02
CA ASP A 363 -10.69 18.44 -21.50
C ASP A 363 -11.41 18.82 -20.20
N VAL A 364 -10.69 19.49 -19.31
CA VAL A 364 -11.23 19.96 -18.02
C VAL A 364 -12.36 20.98 -18.27
N THR A 365 -12.20 21.92 -19.20
CA THR A 365 -13.23 22.93 -19.51
C THR A 365 -14.45 22.39 -20.26
N ARG A 366 -14.29 21.37 -21.11
CA ARG A 366 -15.42 20.74 -21.82
C ARG A 366 -16.34 19.93 -20.89
N GLN A 367 -15.80 19.40 -19.79
CA GLN A 367 -16.57 18.68 -18.78
C GLN A 367 -17.13 19.62 -17.71
N GLY A 368 -17.98 20.58 -18.11
CA GLY A 368 -18.49 21.70 -17.31
C GLY A 368 -19.15 21.43 -15.94
N CYS A 369 -19.06 20.21 -15.39
CA CYS A 369 -19.54 19.87 -14.06
C CYS A 369 -18.42 19.52 -13.05
N PHE A 370 -17.24 18.99 -13.49
CA PHE A 370 -16.27 18.40 -12.55
C PHE A 370 -15.23 19.37 -11.98
N VAL A 371 -14.84 20.39 -12.77
CA VAL A 371 -13.79 21.35 -12.38
C VAL A 371 -14.22 22.23 -11.22
N VAL A 372 -15.51 22.57 -11.16
CA VAL A 372 -16.04 23.45 -10.13
C VAL A 372 -15.78 22.83 -8.75
N GLY A 373 -16.09 21.54 -8.55
CA GLY A 373 -15.87 20.86 -7.27
C GLY A 373 -14.40 20.81 -6.82
N CYS A 374 -13.46 20.49 -7.72
CA CYS A 374 -12.05 20.40 -7.37
C CYS A 374 -11.40 21.78 -7.15
N MET A 375 -11.77 22.79 -7.95
CA MET A 375 -11.36 24.17 -7.69
C MET A 375 -11.90 24.67 -6.35
N TRP A 376 -13.15 24.35 -5.99
CA TRP A 376 -13.69 24.67 -4.67
C TRP A 376 -12.89 24.00 -3.55
N LEU A 377 -12.45 22.75 -3.72
CA LEU A 377 -11.63 22.08 -2.72
C LEU A 377 -10.26 22.76 -2.53
N GLN A 378 -9.62 23.19 -3.62
CA GLN A 378 -8.36 23.94 -3.56
C GLN A 378 -8.56 25.32 -2.93
N VAL A 379 -9.64 26.03 -3.29
CA VAL A 379 -9.98 27.33 -2.68
C VAL A 379 -10.26 27.17 -1.19
N VAL A 380 -11.04 26.15 -0.80
CA VAL A 380 -11.31 25.84 0.61
C VAL A 380 -10.02 25.49 1.34
N ALA A 381 -9.15 24.65 0.77
CA ALA A 381 -7.87 24.31 1.37
C ALA A 381 -6.97 25.55 1.56
N VAL A 382 -6.89 26.42 0.55
CA VAL A 382 -6.14 27.69 0.65
C VAL A 382 -6.75 28.59 1.72
N VAL A 383 -8.08 28.73 1.77
CA VAL A 383 -8.77 29.52 2.80
C VAL A 383 -8.51 28.94 4.20
N VAL A 384 -8.58 27.61 4.37
CA VAL A 384 -8.28 26.94 5.64
C VAL A 384 -6.84 27.18 6.06
N VAL A 385 -5.87 27.03 5.15
CA VAL A 385 -4.45 27.32 5.43
C VAL A 385 -4.26 28.77 5.83
N VAL A 386 -4.87 29.72 5.11
CA VAL A 386 -4.81 31.15 5.45
C VAL A 386 -5.40 31.41 6.84
N VAL A 387 -6.57 30.84 7.14
CA VAL A 387 -7.21 30.98 8.47
C VAL A 387 -6.32 30.40 9.57
N VAL A 388 -5.73 29.22 9.37
CA VAL A 388 -4.83 28.60 10.34
C VAL A 388 -3.59 29.48 10.57
N VAL A 389 -2.97 30.01 9.50
CA VAL A 389 -1.82 30.91 9.61
C VAL A 389 -2.20 32.19 10.37
N VAL A 390 -3.35 32.79 10.08
CA VAL A 390 -3.84 33.98 10.79
C VAL A 390 -4.06 33.68 12.28
N VAL A 391 -4.67 32.55 12.63
CA VAL A 391 -4.88 32.14 14.02
C VAL A 391 -3.55 31.95 14.75
N VAL A 392 -2.58 31.26 14.14
CA VAL A 392 -1.25 31.06 14.71
C VAL A 392 -0.54 32.40 14.96
N VAL A 393 -0.59 33.32 14.00
CA VAL A 393 -0.01 34.67 14.16
C VAL A 393 -0.67 35.42 15.32
N VAL A 394 -2.00 35.39 15.43
CA VAL A 394 -2.72 36.03 16.53
C VAL A 394 -2.32 35.43 17.88
N VAL A 395 -2.23 34.10 18.00
CA VAL A 395 -1.81 33.43 19.23
C VAL A 395 -0.39 33.84 19.61
N VAL A 396 0.55 33.87 18.67
CA VAL A 396 1.94 34.31 18.92
C VAL A 396 1.98 35.76 19.42
N VAL A 397 1.22 36.66 18.80
CA VAL A 397 1.14 38.07 19.23
C VAL A 397 0.59 38.18 20.66
N VAL A 398 -0.48 37.45 20.99
CA VAL A 398 -1.06 37.43 22.33
C VAL A 398 -0.05 36.95 23.37
N VAL A 399 0.67 35.86 23.08
CA VAL A 399 1.71 35.31 23.98
C VAL A 399 2.82 36.34 24.21
N VAL A 400 3.29 37.00 23.16
CA VAL A 400 4.33 38.05 23.27
C VAL A 400 3.85 39.21 24.15
N VAL A 401 2.61 39.68 23.96
CA VAL A 401 2.03 40.75 24.79
C VAL A 401 1.96 40.34 26.25
N VAL A 402 1.49 39.12 26.55
CA VAL A 402 1.42 38.61 27.93
C VAL A 402 2.80 38.55 28.57
N VAL A 403 3.82 38.05 27.85
CA VAL A 403 5.20 38.01 28.34
C VAL A 403 5.73 39.40 28.65
N VAL A 404 5.49 40.38 27.76
CA VAL A 404 5.90 41.78 27.99
C VAL A 404 5.23 42.36 29.23
N VAL A 405 3.93 42.14 29.43
CA VAL A 405 3.19 42.60 30.62
C VAL A 405 3.75 41.99 31.90
N VAL A 406 4.06 40.69 31.89
CA VAL A 406 4.67 40.01 33.04
C VAL A 406 6.06 40.59 33.36
N ILE A 407 6.88 40.84 32.33
CA ILE A 407 8.21 41.45 32.52
C ILE A 407 8.09 42.85 33.13
N VAL A 408 7.20 43.69 32.60
CA VAL A 408 6.97 45.04 33.14
C VAL A 408 6.51 44.98 34.59
N PHE A 409 5.58 44.08 34.91
CA PHE A 409 5.11 43.88 36.28
C PHE A 409 6.26 43.46 37.22
N LEU A 410 7.11 42.52 36.82
CA LEU A 410 8.27 42.10 37.61
C LEU A 410 9.26 43.25 37.83
N VAL A 411 9.53 44.06 36.81
CA VAL A 411 10.38 45.26 36.95
C VAL A 411 9.80 46.23 37.96
N VAL A 412 8.49 46.50 37.92
CA VAL A 412 7.81 47.36 38.89
C VAL A 412 7.95 46.82 40.31
N VAL A 413 7.73 45.51 40.51
CA VAL A 413 7.91 44.86 41.83
C VAL A 413 9.34 45.00 42.33
N VAL A 414 10.35 44.78 41.47
CA VAL A 414 11.76 44.95 41.85
C VAL A 414 12.06 46.39 42.25
N VAL A 415 11.56 47.38 41.50
CA VAL A 415 11.72 48.80 41.84
C VAL A 415 11.07 49.10 43.20
N ILE A 416 9.87 48.60 43.47
CA ILE A 416 9.20 48.78 44.76
C ILE A 416 10.01 48.16 45.89
N VAL A 417 10.51 46.93 45.73
CA VAL A 417 11.35 46.26 46.75
C VAL A 417 12.63 47.06 47.01
N LEU A 418 13.31 47.54 45.97
CA LEU A 418 14.50 48.38 46.10
C LEU A 418 14.20 49.68 46.85
N LEU A 419 13.07 50.34 46.55
CA LEU A 419 12.63 51.54 47.27
C LEU A 419 12.38 51.24 48.75
N VAL A 420 11.72 50.13 49.08
CA VAL A 420 11.51 49.70 50.47
C VAL A 420 12.84 49.45 51.18
N VAL A 421 13.79 48.77 50.52
CA VAL A 421 15.14 48.55 51.08
C VAL A 421 15.84 49.88 51.34
N VAL A 422 15.80 50.82 50.40
CA VAL A 422 16.39 52.16 50.59
C VAL A 422 15.74 52.88 51.77
N VAL A 423 14.41 52.84 51.90
CA VAL A 423 13.70 53.44 53.05
C VAL A 423 14.13 52.79 54.37
N VAL A 424 14.23 51.46 54.43
CA VAL A 424 14.69 50.74 55.63
C VAL A 424 16.12 51.12 56.00
N VAL A 425 17.01 51.24 55.02
CA VAL A 425 18.40 51.66 55.23
C VAL A 425 18.47 53.10 55.74
N VAL A 426 17.73 54.02 55.14
CA VAL A 426 17.68 55.44 55.55
C VAL A 426 17.11 55.58 56.96
N VAL A 427 16.02 54.87 57.28
CA VAL A 427 15.43 54.88 58.63
C VAL A 427 16.40 54.32 59.66
N SER A 428 17.05 53.20 59.34
CA SER A 428 18.07 52.61 60.22
C SER A 428 19.25 53.56 60.44
N TRP A 429 19.73 54.20 59.38
CA TRP A 429 20.81 55.19 59.47
C TRP A 429 20.43 56.40 60.32
N LEU A 430 19.25 56.99 60.11
CA LEU A 430 18.73 58.09 60.93
C LEU A 430 18.61 57.71 62.40
N GLN A 431 18.13 56.51 62.71
CA GLN A 431 18.06 56.01 64.08
C GLN A 431 19.46 55.88 64.72
N CYS A 432 20.44 55.37 63.98
CA CYS A 432 21.84 55.34 64.44
C CYS A 432 22.37 56.75 64.71
N CYS A 433 22.12 57.72 63.83
CA CYS A 433 22.51 59.12 64.03
C CYS A 433 21.91 59.70 65.31
N VAL A 434 20.61 59.50 65.56
CA VAL A 434 19.94 59.95 66.79
C VAL A 434 20.55 59.32 68.04
N MET A 435 20.84 58.01 68.00
CA MET A 435 21.49 57.33 69.12
C MET A 435 22.89 57.87 69.41
N VAL A 436 23.70 58.10 68.38
CA VAL A 436 25.03 58.71 68.54
C VAL A 436 24.93 60.13 69.08
N SER A 437 24.02 60.95 68.58
CA SER A 437 23.79 62.30 69.10
C SER A 437 23.37 62.29 70.58
N MET A 438 22.53 61.34 71.00
CA MET A 438 22.17 61.16 72.41
C MET A 438 23.40 60.75 73.25
N LEU A 439 24.19 59.78 72.79
CA LEU A 439 25.42 59.36 73.48
C LEU A 439 26.41 60.52 73.65
N LEU A 440 26.62 61.32 72.61
CA LEU A 440 27.48 62.49 72.67
C LEU A 440 26.94 63.56 73.63
N PHE A 441 25.62 63.77 73.67
CA PHE A 441 24.99 64.72 74.58
C PHE A 441 25.13 64.31 76.06
N PHE A 442 25.03 63.01 76.37
CA PHE A 442 25.19 62.51 77.73
C PHE A 442 26.67 62.52 78.22
N SER A 443 27.64 62.54 77.31
CA SER A 443 29.08 62.53 77.64
C SER A 443 29.57 63.77 78.40
N ASP A 444 28.86 64.89 78.36
CA ASP A 444 29.36 66.18 78.86
C ASP A 444 28.91 66.56 80.29
N GLY A 445 28.16 65.71 81.03
CA GLY A 445 27.49 66.22 82.24
C GLY A 445 27.23 65.29 83.43
N THR A 446 27.68 64.03 83.44
CA THR A 446 27.28 63.08 84.50
C THR A 446 28.45 62.43 85.22
N SER A 447 28.39 62.40 86.55
CA SER A 447 29.34 61.75 87.46
C SER A 447 29.46 60.23 87.23
N ASP A 448 30.68 59.71 87.41
CA ASP A 448 31.17 58.37 86.98
C ASP A 448 30.26 57.15 87.24
N GLU A 449 29.40 57.15 88.26
CA GLU A 449 28.57 55.96 88.57
C GLU A 449 27.32 55.80 87.69
N GLN A 450 26.74 56.88 87.15
CA GLN A 450 25.55 56.76 86.28
C GLN A 450 25.89 56.46 84.82
N TYR A 451 27.14 56.72 84.42
CA TYR A 451 27.61 56.51 83.05
C TYR A 451 27.66 55.03 82.68
N CYS A 452 28.13 54.18 83.61
CA CYS A 452 28.26 52.74 83.38
C CYS A 452 26.90 52.06 83.13
N VAL A 453 25.85 52.43 83.87
CA VAL A 453 24.50 51.84 83.69
C VAL A 453 23.90 52.28 82.36
N PHE A 454 24.07 53.55 81.98
CA PHE A 454 23.56 54.07 80.71
C PHE A 454 24.26 53.42 79.50
N VAL A 455 25.59 53.31 79.54
CA VAL A 455 26.36 52.63 78.48
C VAL A 455 25.96 51.16 78.37
N PHE A 456 25.73 50.45 79.48
CA PHE A 456 25.31 49.06 79.45
C PHE A 456 23.92 48.88 78.83
N VAL A 457 22.97 49.76 79.15
CA VAL A 457 21.61 49.73 78.57
C VAL A 457 21.65 50.06 77.08
N VAL A 458 22.43 51.06 76.66
CA VAL A 458 22.56 51.42 75.24
C VAL A 458 23.25 50.31 74.45
N VAL A 459 24.32 49.71 74.97
CA VAL A 459 25.00 48.57 74.33
C VAL A 459 24.09 47.34 74.27
N ALA A 460 23.34 47.04 75.34
CA ALA A 460 22.38 45.94 75.34
C ALA A 460 21.26 46.14 74.31
N LEU A 461 20.72 47.37 74.20
CA LEU A 461 19.72 47.72 73.19
C LEU A 461 20.28 47.66 71.75
N LEU A 462 21.55 48.05 71.55
CA LEU A 462 22.24 47.90 70.26
C LEU A 462 22.46 46.43 69.89
N LEU A 463 22.87 45.59 70.85
CA LEU A 463 23.08 44.16 70.63
C LEU A 463 21.77 43.41 70.37
N LEU A 464 20.70 43.71 71.12
CA LEU A 464 19.36 43.15 70.87
C LEU A 464 18.84 43.51 69.48
N ARG A 465 19.18 44.68 68.94
CA ARG A 465 18.76 45.09 67.60
C ARG A 465 19.58 44.43 66.49
N CYS A 466 20.90 44.27 66.67
CA CYS A 466 21.74 43.52 65.73
C CYS A 466 21.40 42.03 65.66
N CYS A 467 20.74 41.46 66.67
CA CYS A 467 20.26 40.08 66.64
C CYS A 467 18.87 39.89 66.01
N CYS A 468 18.13 40.97 65.70
CA CYS A 468 16.80 40.91 65.10
C CYS A 468 16.73 41.39 63.65
N CYS A 469 17.81 41.97 63.11
CA CYS A 469 18.05 42.13 61.67
C CYS A 469 18.80 40.90 61.15
#